data_AF-A0A965ELS2-F1
#
_entry.id   AF-A0A965ELS2-F1
#
_cell.length_a   1.000
_cell.length_b   1.000
_cell.length_c   1.000
_cell.angle_alpha   90.00
_cell.angle_beta   90.00
_cell.angle_gamma   90.00
#
_symmetry.space_group_name_H-M   'P 1'
#
loop_
_entity.id
_entity.type
_entity.pdbx_description
1 polymer ?
#
loop_
_entity_poly.entity_id
_entity_poly.type
_entity_poly.pdbx_seq_one_letter_code
_entity_poly.pdbx_strand_id
1 'polypeptide(L)'
;MSNPNPNLFRVGEDQIAHHNPTMLHIRCEDVYLWYQIKSNYMNLGYSPKDLAFDEEAQGKLVSGIKKLSKAVKSTLGPSGNTVLIESPHHTHGLTVTKDGVTVAKSIDLIDPIENLAVKIVKQAADRTATEAGDGTTTSIVLTEALILNGLD
;
A
#
# COMPACT_ATOMS: atom_id res chain seq x y z
N MET A 1 21.86 5.12 -17.70
CA MET A 1 21.72 6.30 -16.82
C MET A 1 20.37 6.93 -17.13
N SER A 2 19.32 6.52 -16.42
CA SER A 2 17.98 7.08 -16.55
C SER A 2 17.91 8.39 -15.78
N ASN A 3 17.45 9.44 -16.46
CA ASN A 3 17.31 10.80 -15.92
C ASN A 3 16.24 10.81 -14.81
N PRO A 4 16.51 11.33 -13.60
CA PRO A 4 15.49 11.42 -12.55
C PRO A 4 14.40 12.43 -12.95
N ASN A 5 13.16 12.05 -12.70
CA ASN A 5 11.94 12.79 -13.03
C ASN A 5 11.87 14.09 -12.19
N PRO A 6 11.69 15.28 -12.80
CA PRO A 6 11.76 16.57 -12.09
C PRO A 6 10.66 16.81 -11.04
N ASN A 7 9.66 15.92 -10.93
CA ASN A 7 8.53 16.06 -9.99
C ASN A 7 8.69 15.24 -8.70
N LEU A 8 9.85 14.61 -8.46
CA LEU A 8 10.09 13.82 -7.25
C LEU A 8 10.58 14.71 -6.10
N PHE A 9 9.65 15.20 -5.29
CA PHE A 9 10.00 15.90 -4.04
C PHE A 9 10.46 14.87 -2.99
N ARG A 10 11.77 14.77 -2.78
CA ARG A 10 12.36 13.99 -1.69
C ARG A 10 12.39 14.82 -0.42
N VAL A 11 11.44 14.58 0.47
CA VAL A 11 11.41 15.23 1.79
C VAL A 11 12.61 14.72 2.60
N GLY A 12 13.69 15.52 2.63
CA GLY A 12 14.82 15.34 3.55
C GLY A 12 16.22 15.63 3.00
N GLU A 13 16.40 15.86 1.70
CA GLU A 13 17.72 16.23 1.13
C GLU A 13 17.98 17.76 1.12
N ASP A 14 16.95 18.60 1.16
CA ASP A 14 17.08 20.03 0.83
C ASP A 14 17.48 20.97 1.98
N GLN A 15 17.70 20.47 3.21
CA GLN A 15 17.99 21.33 4.37
C GLN A 15 19.48 21.47 4.72
N ILE A 16 20.39 20.80 4.00
CA ILE A 16 21.82 20.72 4.40
C ILE A 16 22.75 21.57 3.53
N ALA A 17 22.26 22.18 2.44
CA ALA A 17 23.13 22.78 1.41
C ALA A 17 23.30 24.32 1.49
N HIS A 18 22.86 24.98 2.57
CA HIS A 18 22.98 26.45 2.72
C HIS A 18 23.87 26.89 3.89
N HIS A 19 25.10 26.36 3.96
CA HIS A 19 26.19 27.05 4.66
C HIS A 19 27.49 26.99 3.85
N ASN A 20 28.08 28.18 3.69
CA ASN A 20 29.21 28.56 2.83
C ASN A 20 30.45 27.66 2.97
N PRO A 21 31.18 27.30 1.88
CA PRO A 21 32.25 26.31 1.92
C PRO A 21 33.59 26.99 2.21
N THR A 22 34.10 26.84 3.43
CA THR A 22 35.55 26.98 3.67
C THR A 22 36.17 25.59 3.63
N MET A 23 36.96 25.38 2.59
CA MET A 23 37.88 24.27 2.31
C MET A 23 38.48 23.67 3.60
N LEU A 24 37.81 22.64 4.13
CA LEU A 24 38.33 21.85 5.24
C LEU A 24 39.13 20.69 4.64
N HIS A 25 40.40 20.63 5.03
CA HIS A 25 41.31 19.53 4.79
C HIS A 25 40.70 18.25 5.39
N ILE A 26 40.05 17.44 4.55
CA ILE A 26 39.42 16.18 4.99
C ILE A 26 40.55 15.20 5.32
N ARG A 27 40.80 14.96 6.60
CA ARG A 27 41.76 13.96 7.05
C ARG A 27 41.17 12.58 6.78
N CYS A 28 42.02 11.57 6.57
CA CYS A 28 41.57 10.19 6.30
C CYS A 28 40.64 9.63 7.40
N GLU A 29 40.72 10.17 8.62
CA GLU A 29 39.84 9.86 9.75
C GLU A 29 38.40 10.43 9.60
N ASP A 30 38.22 11.54 8.86
CA ASP A 30 36.91 12.18 8.65
C ASP A 30 36.00 11.37 7.72
N VAL A 31 36.58 10.53 6.83
CA VAL A 31 35.82 9.61 5.97
C VAL A 31 35.13 8.53 6.80
N TYR A 32 35.79 8.06 7.86
CA TYR A 32 35.23 7.08 8.79
C TYR A 32 34.09 7.68 9.60
N LEU A 33 34.22 8.95 9.99
CA LEU A 33 33.16 9.70 10.67
C LEU A 33 31.92 9.82 9.77
N TRP A 34 32.10 10.12 8.48
CA TRP A 34 31.00 10.20 7.52
C TRP A 34 30.30 8.85 7.30
N TYR A 35 31.07 7.75 7.24
CA TYR A 35 30.53 6.40 7.14
C TYR A 35 29.75 6.01 8.42
N GLN A 36 30.26 6.38 9.59
CA GLN A 36 29.56 6.17 10.87
C GLN A 36 28.30 7.03 11.02
N ILE A 37 28.30 8.26 10.51
CA ILE A 37 27.12 9.14 10.50
C ILE A 37 26.04 8.57 9.56
N LYS A 38 26.40 8.11 8.35
CA LYS A 38 25.46 7.41 7.46
C LYS A 38 24.90 6.14 8.10
N SER A 39 25.76 5.34 8.73
CA SER A 39 25.35 4.10 9.41
C SER A 39 24.38 4.39 10.57
N ASN A 40 24.60 5.45 11.34
CA ASN A 40 23.68 5.87 12.40
C ASN A 40 22.36 6.46 11.85
N TYR A 41 22.37 7.21 10.75
CA TYR A 41 21.15 7.71 10.11
C TYR A 41 20.27 6.59 9.52
N MET A 42 20.89 5.54 8.96
CA MET A 42 20.17 4.34 8.50
C MET A 42 19.62 3.52 9.69
N ASN A 43 20.27 3.57 10.86
CA ASN A 43 19.76 2.99 12.11
C ASN A 43 18.70 3.87 12.81
N LEU A 44 18.57 5.15 12.46
CA LEU A 44 17.56 6.06 12.99
C LEU A 44 16.16 5.88 12.38
N GLY A 45 15.94 4.81 11.60
CA GLY A 45 14.62 4.52 11.03
C GLY A 45 14.18 5.53 9.96
N TYR A 46 15.12 6.21 9.31
CA TYR A 46 14.82 7.09 8.19
C TYR A 46 14.47 6.26 6.94
N SER A 47 13.18 5.95 6.80
CA SER A 47 12.61 5.39 5.58
C SER A 47 12.06 6.54 4.73
N PRO A 48 12.70 6.89 3.59
CA PRO A 48 12.16 7.91 2.69
C PRO A 48 10.77 7.50 2.23
N LYS A 49 9.81 8.44 2.33
CA LYS A 49 8.43 8.22 1.95
C LYS A 49 8.17 8.83 0.58
N ASP A 50 7.62 8.04 -0.33
CA ASP A 50 7.03 8.58 -1.55
C ASP A 50 5.66 9.20 -1.23
N LEU A 51 5.45 10.40 -1.76
CA LEU A 51 4.23 11.16 -1.60
C LEU A 51 3.55 11.29 -2.96
N ALA A 52 2.27 10.94 -3.01
CA ALA A 52 1.41 11.14 -4.17
C ALA A 52 0.22 12.00 -3.75
N PHE A 53 -0.18 12.93 -4.62
CA PHE A 53 -1.23 13.91 -4.33
C PHE A 53 -2.27 13.94 -5.45
N ASP A 54 -3.33 14.69 -5.19
CA ASP A 54 -4.39 15.03 -6.15
C ASP A 54 -5.04 13.80 -6.82
N GLU A 55 -5.41 13.96 -8.09
CA GLU A 55 -6.15 12.97 -8.87
C GLU A 55 -5.36 11.69 -9.12
N GLU A 56 -4.02 11.76 -9.22
CA GLU A 56 -3.19 10.57 -9.40
C GLU A 56 -3.28 9.64 -8.18
N ALA A 57 -3.19 10.20 -6.98
CA ALA A 57 -3.32 9.44 -5.75
C ALA A 57 -4.75 8.87 -5.60
N GLN A 58 -5.77 9.70 -5.86
CA GLN A 58 -7.16 9.25 -5.80
C GLN A 58 -7.45 8.11 -6.79
N GLY A 59 -6.99 8.23 -8.05
CA GLY A 59 -7.15 7.19 -9.07
C GLY A 59 -6.55 5.86 -8.65
N LYS A 60 -5.37 5.87 -8.01
CA LYS A 60 -4.75 4.66 -7.44
C LYS A 60 -5.58 4.07 -6.30
N LEU A 61 -6.04 4.88 -5.36
CA LEU A 61 -6.89 4.41 -4.26
C LEU A 61 -8.17 3.72 -4.79
N VAL A 62 -8.83 4.34 -5.77
CA VAL A 62 -10.05 3.81 -6.40
C VAL A 62 -9.76 2.52 -7.16
N SER A 63 -8.66 2.47 -7.91
CA SER A 63 -8.19 1.25 -8.59
C SER A 63 -8.03 0.09 -7.62
N GLY A 64 -7.41 0.32 -6.46
CA GLY A 64 -7.24 -0.69 -5.42
C GLY A 64 -8.56 -1.24 -4.90
N ILE A 65 -9.51 -0.35 -4.57
CA ILE A 65 -10.83 -0.74 -4.07
C ILE A 65 -11.63 -1.50 -5.11
N LYS A 66 -11.58 -1.07 -6.38
CA LYS A 66 -12.24 -1.76 -7.50
C LYS A 66 -11.70 -3.17 -7.71
N LYS A 67 -10.38 -3.38 -7.58
CA LYS A 67 -9.76 -4.71 -7.66
C LYS A 67 -10.25 -5.63 -6.53
N LEU A 68 -10.28 -5.13 -5.29
CA LEU A 68 -10.79 -5.87 -4.14
C LEU A 68 -12.28 -6.23 -4.32
N SER A 69 -13.11 -5.24 -4.64
CA SER A 69 -14.56 -5.44 -4.80
C SER A 69 -14.87 -6.44 -5.90
N LYS A 70 -14.20 -6.34 -7.06
CA LYS A 70 -14.42 -7.27 -8.17
C LYS A 70 -14.14 -8.73 -7.79
N ALA A 71 -13.09 -8.98 -7.01
CA ALA A 71 -12.76 -10.32 -6.55
C ALA A 71 -13.83 -10.86 -5.58
N VAL A 72 -14.20 -10.05 -4.58
CA VAL A 72 -15.13 -10.44 -3.52
C VAL A 72 -16.58 -10.55 -4.02
N LYS A 73 -17.00 -9.67 -4.93
CA LYS A 73 -18.33 -9.66 -5.56
C LYS A 73 -18.64 -10.96 -6.29
N SER A 74 -17.63 -11.64 -6.84
CA SER A 74 -17.83 -12.92 -7.53
C SER A 74 -18.38 -14.01 -6.60
N THR A 75 -18.13 -13.92 -5.29
CA THR A 75 -18.57 -14.87 -4.26
C THR A 75 -19.90 -14.52 -3.61
N LEU A 76 -20.50 -13.36 -3.94
CA LEU A 76 -21.72 -12.88 -3.28
C LEU A 76 -22.94 -13.74 -3.68
N GLY A 77 -23.68 -14.20 -2.67
CA GLY A 77 -24.99 -14.85 -2.83
C GLY A 77 -24.93 -16.38 -3.00
N PRO A 78 -26.10 -17.06 -3.02
CA PRO A 78 -26.17 -18.52 -3.09
C PRO A 78 -25.64 -19.10 -4.41
N SER A 79 -25.63 -18.30 -5.47
CA SER A 79 -25.06 -18.63 -6.79
C SER A 79 -23.67 -18.01 -7.01
N GLY A 80 -22.96 -17.65 -5.95
CA GLY A 80 -21.59 -17.14 -6.03
C GLY A 80 -20.66 -18.11 -6.74
N ASN A 81 -19.79 -17.55 -7.59
CA ASN A 81 -18.75 -18.28 -8.28
C ASN A 81 -17.63 -18.66 -7.31
N THR A 82 -16.96 -19.77 -7.61
CA THR A 82 -15.81 -20.23 -6.84
C THR A 82 -14.57 -19.45 -7.24
N VAL A 83 -13.80 -19.00 -6.25
CA VAL A 83 -12.52 -18.32 -6.43
C VAL A 83 -11.38 -19.29 -6.12
N LEU A 84 -10.35 -19.24 -6.97
CA LEU A 84 -9.11 -19.98 -6.79
C LEU A 84 -8.06 -19.02 -6.21
N ILE A 85 -7.44 -19.41 -5.10
CA ILE A 85 -6.42 -18.63 -4.40
C ILE A 85 -5.16 -19.49 -4.34
N GLU A 86 -4.03 -18.94 -4.80
CA GLU A 86 -2.72 -19.57 -4.57
C GLU A 86 -2.33 -19.39 -3.09
N SER A 87 -1.97 -20.47 -2.42
CA SER A 87 -1.52 -20.42 -1.02
C SER A 87 -0.20 -21.17 -0.86
N PRO A 88 0.87 -20.50 -0.39
CA PRO A 88 2.19 -21.10 -0.25
C PRO A 88 2.29 -22.14 0.87
N HIS A 89 1.27 -22.25 1.75
CA HIS A 89 1.30 -23.12 2.92
C HIS A 89 0.50 -24.43 2.77
N HIS A 90 -0.32 -24.58 1.74
CA HIS A 90 -1.10 -25.79 1.55
C HIS A 90 -0.33 -26.84 0.74
N THR A 91 -0.44 -28.11 1.15
CA THR A 91 0.25 -29.29 0.57
C THR A 91 -0.02 -29.49 -0.94
N HIS A 92 -1.02 -28.82 -1.52
CA HIS A 92 -1.38 -28.88 -2.94
C HIS A 92 -1.41 -27.48 -3.62
N GLY A 93 -0.89 -26.44 -2.97
CA GLY A 93 -0.63 -25.10 -3.56
C GLY A 93 -1.85 -24.22 -3.91
N LEU A 94 -3.05 -24.79 -4.05
CA LEU A 94 -4.27 -24.08 -4.41
C LEU A 94 -5.38 -24.24 -3.36
N THR A 95 -5.99 -23.12 -3.00
CA THR A 95 -7.18 -23.03 -2.13
C THR A 95 -8.39 -22.67 -2.99
N VAL A 96 -9.42 -23.50 -2.91
CA VAL A 96 -10.68 -23.31 -3.65
C VAL A 96 -11.73 -22.86 -2.64
N THR A 97 -12.29 -21.66 -2.80
CA THR A 97 -13.26 -21.12 -1.84
C THR A 97 -14.40 -20.35 -2.49
N LYS A 98 -15.56 -20.36 -1.83
CA LYS A 98 -16.70 -19.48 -2.10
C LYS A 98 -16.92 -18.44 -1.01
N ASP A 99 -16.06 -18.42 0.00
CA ASP A 99 -16.16 -17.47 1.10
C ASP A 99 -15.50 -16.14 0.73
N GLY A 100 -16.32 -15.09 0.65
CA GLY A 100 -15.86 -13.73 0.36
C GLY A 100 -14.91 -13.16 1.42
N VAL A 101 -15.02 -13.59 2.67
CA VAL A 101 -14.12 -13.14 3.75
C VAL A 101 -12.71 -13.69 3.53
N THR A 102 -12.61 -14.99 3.23
CA THR A 102 -11.33 -15.63 2.90
C THR A 102 -10.71 -15.02 1.65
N VAL A 103 -11.50 -14.77 0.60
CA VAL A 103 -11.04 -14.10 -0.62
C VAL A 103 -10.54 -12.69 -0.34
N ALA A 104 -11.27 -11.90 0.46
CA ALA A 104 -10.82 -10.56 0.82
C ALA A 104 -9.45 -10.62 1.52
N LYS A 105 -9.30 -11.50 2.52
CA LYS A 105 -8.07 -11.61 3.31
C LYS A 105 -6.84 -11.96 2.48
N SER A 106 -6.97 -12.77 1.44
CA SER A 106 -5.84 -13.19 0.59
C SER A 106 -5.36 -12.14 -0.43
N ILE A 107 -6.09 -11.05 -0.65
CA ILE A 107 -5.75 -10.07 -1.69
C ILE A 107 -4.78 -9.01 -1.17
N ASP A 108 -3.54 -9.03 -1.61
CA ASP A 108 -2.60 -7.93 -1.41
C ASP A 108 -2.14 -7.39 -2.76
N LEU A 109 -2.00 -6.06 -2.85
CA LEU A 109 -1.58 -5.39 -4.08
C LEU A 109 -0.11 -4.98 -4.00
N ILE A 110 0.56 -5.00 -5.16
CA ILE A 110 1.98 -4.65 -5.30
C ILE A 110 2.18 -3.13 -5.08
N ASP A 111 1.28 -2.32 -5.63
CA ASP A 111 1.35 -0.87 -5.45
C ASP A 111 0.96 -0.49 -4.02
N PRO A 112 1.81 0.28 -3.30
CA PRO A 112 1.58 0.60 -1.90
C PRO A 112 0.36 1.50 -1.67
N ILE A 113 0.03 2.39 -2.62
CA ILE A 113 -1.11 3.31 -2.51
C ILE A 113 -2.40 2.52 -2.72
N GLU A 114 -2.47 1.69 -3.76
CA GLU A 114 -3.62 0.82 -3.97
C GLU A 114 -3.82 -0.15 -2.78
N ASN A 115 -2.73 -0.75 -2.29
CA ASN A 115 -2.76 -1.68 -1.17
C ASN A 115 -3.20 -1.01 0.13
N LEU A 116 -2.85 0.27 0.34
CA LEU A 116 -3.34 1.05 1.47
C LEU A 116 -4.87 1.15 1.46
N ALA A 117 -5.46 1.47 0.31
CA ALA A 117 -6.92 1.54 0.17
C ALA A 117 -7.58 0.18 0.49
N VAL A 118 -7.02 -0.90 -0.05
CA VAL A 118 -7.48 -2.27 0.22
C VAL A 118 -7.45 -2.59 1.72
N LYS A 119 -6.35 -2.25 2.40
CA LYS A 119 -6.21 -2.48 3.86
C LYS A 119 -7.24 -1.71 4.68
N ILE A 120 -7.52 -0.46 4.32
CA ILE A 120 -8.53 0.36 5.00
C ILE A 120 -9.91 -0.29 4.87
N VAL A 121 -10.30 -0.68 3.65
CA VAL A 121 -11.61 -1.31 3.40
C VAL A 121 -11.71 -2.67 4.09
N LYS A 122 -10.66 -3.48 4.07
CA LYS A 122 -10.59 -4.76 4.80
C LYS A 122 -10.83 -4.56 6.29
N GLN A 123 -10.13 -3.62 6.92
CA GLN A 123 -10.30 -3.33 8.35
C GLN A 123 -11.73 -2.88 8.69
N ALA A 124 -12.34 -2.06 7.83
CA ALA A 124 -13.73 -1.67 8.01
C ALA A 124 -14.69 -2.87 7.88
N ALA A 125 -14.49 -3.71 6.85
CA ALA A 125 -15.33 -4.89 6.62
C ALA A 125 -15.16 -5.97 7.71
N ASP A 126 -13.97 -6.14 8.26
CA ASP A 126 -13.68 -7.04 9.39
C ASP A 126 -14.42 -6.59 10.66
N ARG A 127 -14.57 -5.28 10.89
CA ARG A 127 -15.38 -4.75 11.99
C ARG A 127 -16.86 -5.07 11.79
N THR A 128 -17.39 -4.88 10.57
CA THR A 128 -18.77 -5.30 10.24
C THR A 128 -18.98 -6.78 10.55
N ALA A 129 -18.03 -7.63 10.14
CA ALA A 129 -18.11 -9.06 10.41
C ALA A 129 -18.14 -9.39 11.91
N THR A 130 -17.37 -8.66 12.71
CA THR A 130 -17.25 -8.88 14.16
C THR A 130 -18.50 -8.42 14.91
N GLU A 131 -19.09 -7.30 14.50
CA GLU A 131 -20.27 -6.72 15.16
C GLU A 131 -21.59 -7.38 14.70
N ALA A 132 -21.76 -7.58 13.40
CA ALA A 132 -23.00 -8.07 12.80
C ALA A 132 -23.00 -9.58 12.52
N GLY A 133 -21.82 -10.22 12.43
CA GLY A 133 -21.68 -11.65 12.11
C GLY A 133 -21.80 -12.02 10.62
N ASP A 134 -22.27 -11.08 9.79
CA ASP A 134 -22.39 -11.20 8.33
C ASP A 134 -22.29 -9.80 7.69
N GLY A 135 -22.17 -9.72 6.37
CA GLY A 135 -22.19 -8.47 5.62
C GLY A 135 -20.82 -7.95 5.20
N THR A 136 -19.74 -8.68 5.44
CA THR A 136 -18.38 -8.31 4.99
C THR A 136 -18.33 -8.05 3.49
N THR A 137 -18.86 -8.97 2.69
CA THR A 137 -18.92 -8.86 1.23
C THR A 137 -19.80 -7.67 0.80
N THR A 138 -20.92 -7.46 1.50
CA THR A 138 -21.84 -6.33 1.23
C THR A 138 -21.20 -4.99 1.54
N SER A 139 -20.47 -4.84 2.66
CA SER A 139 -19.76 -3.61 3.02
C SER A 139 -18.71 -3.23 1.98
N ILE A 140 -17.97 -4.21 1.44
CA ILE A 140 -16.96 -3.98 0.41
C ILE A 140 -17.60 -3.47 -0.88
N VAL A 141 -18.66 -4.13 -1.35
CA VAL A 141 -19.37 -3.74 -2.58
C VAL A 141 -20.06 -2.38 -2.40
N LEU A 142 -20.62 -2.11 -1.23
CA LEU A 142 -21.23 -0.81 -0.93
C LEU A 142 -20.19 0.30 -0.89
N THR A 143 -19.01 0.04 -0.32
CA THR A 143 -17.91 1.01 -0.27
C THR A 143 -17.44 1.40 -1.67
N GLU A 144 -17.30 0.42 -2.57
CA GLU A 144 -16.99 0.70 -3.99
C GLU A 144 -18.04 1.63 -4.60
N ALA A 145 -19.34 1.32 -4.43
CA ALA A 145 -20.42 2.12 -4.99
C ALA A 145 -20.41 3.56 -4.45
N LEU A 146 -20.23 3.75 -3.15
CA LEU A 146 -20.20 5.08 -2.53
C LEU A 146 -19.03 5.93 -3.04
N ILE A 147 -17.85 5.33 -3.18
CA ILE A 147 -16.66 6.04 -3.66
C ILE A 147 -16.82 6.44 -5.12
N LEU A 148 -17.34 5.54 -5.96
CA LEU A 148 -17.58 5.86 -7.38
C LEU A 148 -18.57 7.02 -7.55
N ASN A 149 -19.67 7.04 -6.80
CA ASN A 149 -20.64 8.13 -6.86
C ASN A 149 -20.15 9.44 -6.21
N GLY A 150 -19.13 9.38 -5.35
CA GLY A 150 -18.59 10.55 -4.66
C GLY A 150 -17.46 11.27 -5.42
N LEU A 151 -17.01 10.69 -6.54
CA LEU A 151 -15.94 11.22 -7.38
C LEU A 151 -16.45 11.89 -8.67
N ASP A 152 -17.77 11.81 -8.90
CA ASP A 152 -18.47 12.49 -10.00
C ASP A 152 -18.74 13.98 -9.69
#